data_AF-A0AAD1DNE6-F1
#
_entry.id   AF-A0AAD1DNE6-F1
#
_cell.length_a   1.000
_cell.length_b   1.000
_cell.length_c   1.000
_cell.angle_alpha   90.00
_cell.angle_beta   90.00
_cell.angle_gamma   90.00
#
_symmetry.space_group_name_H-M   'P 1'
#
loop_
_entity.id
_entity.type
_entity.pdbx_description
1 polymer ?
#
loop_
_entity_poly.entity_id
_entity_poly.type
_entity_poly.pdbx_seq_one_letter_code
_entity_poly.pdbx_strand_id
1 'polypeptide(L)'
;MEKHPAEEFRNLRAKYFSIANKHGFDKAFYILETDREKNHFNPQVYTGLLSELIFYNEGCDVMDLTPTLDCGDHCDFRGSYNNNSARFDVTSSLTYKDLDTYSDYQKKGQKYYIALIDHDSKKIDRIIDINFPFCKECGGHLINIVLIGDTKYTNNGTPTQSQQIIEMCSQDISHKNYIKEYEYFIPSMNNEIKNSKGFLQDEISKKHGINNALFFGKLINDKIHACGHEKLINSGSIDDGDWSTELFWMSDMVDSILPNQFDTSLWY
;
A
#
# COMPACT_ATOMS: atom_id res chain seq x y z
N MET A 1 -4.90 37.61 17.98
CA MET A 1 -5.43 36.76 16.91
C MET A 1 -4.78 35.41 17.06
N GLU A 2 -5.56 34.35 17.27
CA GLU A 2 -5.06 32.98 17.13
C GLU A 2 -4.49 32.83 15.71
N LYS A 3 -3.27 32.30 15.60
CA LYS A 3 -2.71 31.93 14.30
C LYS A 3 -3.48 30.72 13.78
N HIS A 4 -3.70 30.68 12.48
CA HIS A 4 -4.34 29.53 11.86
C HIS A 4 -3.42 28.29 12.02
N PRO A 5 -3.94 27.09 12.38
CA PRO A 5 -3.11 25.91 12.62
C PRO A 5 -2.13 25.56 11.48
N ALA A 6 -2.56 25.75 10.23
CA ALA A 6 -1.70 25.56 9.05
C ALA A 6 -0.48 26.51 9.02
N GLU A 7 -0.65 27.75 9.48
CA GLU A 7 0.45 28.73 9.55
C GLU A 7 1.45 28.35 10.64
N GLU A 8 0.96 27.82 11.75
CA GLU A 8 1.81 27.30 12.83
C GLU A 8 2.65 26.11 12.36
N PHE A 9 2.02 25.11 11.73
CA PHE A 9 2.71 23.95 11.17
C PHE A 9 3.78 24.36 10.16
N ARG A 10 3.43 25.22 9.20
CA ARG A 10 4.37 25.72 8.17
C ARG A 10 5.58 26.42 8.77
N ASN A 11 5.38 27.24 9.82
CA ASN A 11 6.47 27.94 10.49
C ASN A 11 7.40 26.97 11.25
N LEU A 12 6.83 25.96 11.91
CA LEU A 12 7.61 24.91 12.57
C LEU A 12 8.41 24.10 11.56
N ARG A 13 7.77 23.67 10.48
CA ARG A 13 8.39 22.98 9.36
C ARG A 13 9.60 23.76 8.84
N ALA A 14 9.40 25.04 8.49
CA ALA A 14 10.48 25.91 8.03
C ALA A 14 11.63 26.06 9.05
N LYS A 15 11.32 26.19 10.35
CA LYS A 15 12.33 26.24 11.42
C LYS A 15 13.20 25.00 11.41
N TYR A 16 12.60 23.81 11.42
CA TYR A 16 13.36 22.56 11.54
C TYR A 16 14.15 22.22 10.29
N PHE A 17 13.59 22.41 9.09
CA PHE A 17 14.34 22.26 7.84
C PHE A 17 15.48 23.28 7.74
N SER A 18 15.31 24.51 8.23
CA SER A 18 16.40 25.49 8.28
C SER A 18 17.53 25.05 9.22
N ILE A 19 17.19 24.47 10.37
CA ILE A 19 18.18 23.91 11.31
C ILE A 19 18.91 22.74 10.66
N ALA A 20 18.18 21.80 10.05
CA ALA A 20 18.75 20.64 9.38
C ALA A 20 19.77 21.07 8.31
N ASN A 21 19.38 22.00 7.43
CA ASN A 21 20.24 22.48 6.35
C ASN A 21 21.46 23.29 6.83
N LYS A 22 21.36 24.02 7.95
CA LYS A 22 22.45 24.87 8.46
C LYS A 22 23.38 24.17 9.44
N HIS A 23 22.87 23.20 10.18
CA HIS A 23 23.55 22.62 11.34
C HIS A 23 23.52 21.09 11.39
N GLY A 24 22.94 20.43 10.38
CA GLY A 24 22.82 18.99 10.31
C GLY A 24 21.53 18.45 10.95
N PHE A 25 21.12 17.27 10.49
CA PHE A 25 19.90 16.60 10.95
C PHE A 25 19.95 16.17 12.41
N ASP A 26 21.10 15.74 12.92
CA ASP A 26 21.27 15.37 14.34
C ASP A 26 20.85 16.52 15.28
N LYS A 27 21.23 17.76 14.94
CA LYS A 27 20.85 18.94 15.71
C LYS A 27 19.37 19.26 15.55
N ALA A 28 18.81 19.09 14.36
CA ALA A 28 17.38 19.29 14.11
C ALA A 28 16.53 18.32 14.95
N PHE A 29 16.88 17.03 14.97
CA PHE A 29 16.22 16.02 15.80
C PHE A 29 16.33 16.34 17.29
N TYR A 30 17.53 16.68 17.78
CA TYR A 30 17.72 17.05 19.18
C TYR A 30 16.82 18.22 19.62
N ILE A 31 16.74 19.27 18.80
CA ILE A 31 15.89 20.43 19.10
C ILE A 31 14.41 20.06 19.05
N LEU A 32 13.99 19.24 18.07
CA LEU A 32 12.61 18.77 17.98
C LEU A 32 12.17 17.98 19.23
N GLU A 33 13.00 17.04 19.70
CA GLU A 33 12.74 16.29 20.94
C GLU A 33 12.69 17.22 22.15
N THR A 34 13.65 18.13 22.27
CA THR A 34 13.69 19.09 23.39
C THR A 34 12.42 19.96 23.43
N ASP A 35 11.94 20.41 22.27
CA ASP A 35 10.74 21.23 22.19
C ASP A 35 9.45 20.38 22.43
N ARG A 36 9.45 19.09 22.07
CA ARG A 36 8.38 18.14 22.44
C ARG A 36 8.29 17.97 23.95
N GLU A 37 9.41 17.71 24.63
CA GLU A 37 9.45 17.52 26.09
C GLU A 37 8.96 18.74 26.87
N LYS A 38 9.12 19.93 26.29
CA LYS A 38 8.62 21.20 26.85
C LYS A 38 7.12 21.44 26.58
N ASN A 39 6.41 20.46 26.02
CA ASN A 39 4.99 20.56 25.62
C ASN A 39 4.69 21.71 24.65
N HIS A 40 5.64 22.06 23.77
CA HIS A 40 5.40 23.08 22.76
C HIS A 40 4.58 22.56 21.56
N PHE A 41 4.24 21.26 21.50
CA PHE A 41 3.57 20.66 20.34
C PHE A 41 2.39 19.76 20.71
N ASN A 42 1.40 19.76 19.83
CA ASN A 42 0.48 18.63 19.69
C ASN A 42 1.26 17.38 19.24
N PRO A 43 1.04 16.20 19.84
CA PRO A 43 1.69 14.94 19.44
C PRO A 43 1.61 14.64 17.92
N GLN A 44 0.50 15.00 17.26
CA GLN A 44 0.33 14.79 15.82
C GLN A 44 1.29 15.65 15.00
N VAL A 45 1.47 16.92 15.38
CA VAL A 45 2.41 17.86 14.73
C VAL A 45 3.84 17.35 14.87
N TYR A 46 4.22 16.91 16.07
CA TYR A 46 5.54 16.31 16.29
C TYR A 46 5.75 15.07 15.42
N THR A 47 4.78 14.16 15.38
CA THR A 47 4.84 12.90 14.62
C THR A 47 4.98 13.17 13.11
N GLY A 48 4.23 14.14 12.57
CA GLY A 48 4.34 14.56 11.18
C GLY A 48 5.72 15.16 10.86
N LEU A 49 6.17 16.14 11.65
CA LEU A 49 7.48 16.79 11.46
C LEU A 49 8.65 15.80 11.59
N LEU A 50 8.58 14.87 12.54
CA LEU A 50 9.59 13.83 12.70
C LEU A 50 9.66 12.95 11.45
N SER A 51 8.51 12.53 10.92
CA SER A 51 8.42 11.71 9.70
C SER A 51 9.05 12.43 8.51
N GLU A 52 8.69 13.69 8.30
CA GLU A 52 9.23 14.50 7.21
C GLU A 52 10.74 14.73 7.34
N LEU A 53 11.26 14.97 8.54
CA LEU A 53 12.70 15.15 8.76
C LEU A 53 13.48 13.85 8.49
N ILE A 54 12.95 12.69 8.92
CA ILE A 54 13.55 11.39 8.63
C ILE A 54 13.56 11.15 7.12
N PHE A 55 12.42 11.35 6.45
CA PHE A 55 12.30 11.16 5.01
C PHE A 55 13.27 12.05 4.23
N TYR A 56 13.39 13.31 4.63
CA TYR A 56 14.32 14.23 3.98
C TYR A 56 15.78 13.85 4.24
N ASN A 57 16.13 13.46 5.47
CA ASN A 57 17.49 13.03 5.81
C ASN A 57 17.95 11.81 4.99
N GLU A 58 17.10 10.80 4.84
CA GLU A 58 17.46 9.58 4.10
C GLU A 58 17.31 9.74 2.58
N GLY A 59 16.39 10.60 2.15
CA GLY A 59 15.93 10.66 0.78
C GLY A 59 16.42 11.84 -0.05
N CYS A 60 16.93 12.92 0.56
CA CYS A 60 17.14 14.20 -0.15
C CYS A 60 18.03 14.06 -1.38
N ASP A 61 19.16 13.38 -1.24
CA ASP A 61 20.17 13.27 -2.28
C ASP A 61 19.78 12.24 -3.36
N VAL A 62 19.15 11.14 -2.95
CA VAL A 62 18.82 10.02 -3.84
C VAL A 62 17.57 10.33 -4.67
N MET A 63 16.59 11.01 -4.07
CA MET A 63 15.29 11.30 -4.70
C MET A 63 15.16 12.77 -5.12
N ASP A 64 16.21 13.59 -4.98
CA ASP A 64 16.20 15.04 -5.31
C ASP A 64 15.02 15.77 -4.65
N LEU A 65 14.86 15.57 -3.34
CA LEU A 65 13.66 16.02 -2.62
C LEU A 65 13.65 17.53 -2.44
N THR A 66 12.51 18.14 -2.72
CA THR A 66 12.19 19.53 -2.42
C THR A 66 10.92 19.60 -1.57
N PRO A 67 10.97 20.19 -0.37
CA PRO A 67 9.79 20.43 0.45
C PRO A 67 8.77 21.30 -0.31
N THR A 68 7.51 20.89 -0.34
CA THR A 68 6.41 21.72 -0.86
C THR A 68 6.07 22.83 0.14
N LEU A 69 5.31 23.86 -0.25
CA LEU A 69 4.94 24.96 0.65
C LEU A 69 3.42 25.00 0.94
N ASP A 70 2.78 23.82 1.00
CA ASP A 70 1.34 23.67 1.26
C ASP A 70 0.42 24.41 0.25
N CYS A 71 0.78 24.39 -1.04
CA CYS A 71 0.01 25.05 -2.09
C CYS A 71 -1.04 24.14 -2.77
N GLY A 72 -1.69 23.26 -2.00
CA GLY A 72 -2.82 22.47 -2.49
C GLY A 72 -2.45 21.30 -3.41
N ASP A 73 -1.22 20.78 -3.33
CA ASP A 73 -0.77 19.62 -4.13
C ASP A 73 -0.86 18.29 -3.36
N HIS A 74 -1.45 18.27 -2.16
CA HIS A 74 -1.61 17.08 -1.31
C HIS A 74 -0.34 16.20 -1.22
N CYS A 75 0.83 16.82 -1.10
CA CYS A 75 2.11 16.16 -0.90
C CYS A 75 3.07 17.04 -0.10
N ASP A 76 3.94 16.42 0.67
CA ASP A 76 4.94 17.09 1.50
C ASP A 76 6.22 17.38 0.72
N PHE A 77 6.57 16.51 -0.24
CA PHE A 77 7.77 16.66 -1.06
C PHE A 77 7.47 16.43 -2.55
N ARG A 78 8.26 17.11 -3.38
CA ARG A 78 8.45 16.78 -4.79
C ARG A 78 9.86 16.26 -5.00
N GLY A 79 10.06 15.41 -5.99
CA GLY A 79 11.38 14.91 -6.35
C GLY A 79 11.30 13.96 -7.54
N SER A 80 12.14 12.94 -7.50
CA SER A 80 12.22 11.88 -8.50
C SER A 80 12.19 10.49 -7.85
N TYR A 81 11.48 9.56 -8.49
CA TYR A 81 11.44 8.15 -8.10
C TYR A 81 11.30 7.27 -9.34
N ASN A 82 12.12 6.23 -9.45
CA ASN A 82 12.14 5.33 -10.62
C ASN A 82 12.17 6.09 -11.97
N ASN A 83 13.05 7.10 -12.09
CA ASN A 83 13.21 7.96 -13.27
C ASN A 83 11.97 8.80 -13.66
N ASN A 84 10.99 8.94 -12.76
CA ASN A 84 9.80 9.75 -12.98
C ASN A 84 9.75 10.91 -11.98
N SER A 85 9.12 12.03 -12.37
CA SER A 85 8.75 13.08 -11.43
C SER A 85 7.77 12.51 -10.40
N ALA A 86 8.06 12.70 -9.13
CA ALA A 86 7.35 12.10 -8.02
C ALA A 86 6.86 13.16 -7.03
N ARG A 87 5.69 12.91 -6.45
CA ARG A 87 5.16 13.62 -5.29
C ARG A 87 5.06 12.62 -4.15
N PHE A 88 5.55 13.01 -2.98
CA PHE A 88 5.59 12.17 -1.81
C PHE A 88 4.72 12.77 -0.72
N ASP A 89 3.80 11.98 -0.21
CA ASP A 89 3.11 12.22 1.03
C ASP A 89 3.74 11.33 2.11
N VAL A 90 4.18 11.92 3.21
CA VAL A 90 4.99 11.26 4.22
C VAL A 90 4.12 10.94 5.43
N THR A 91 4.18 9.71 5.92
CA THR A 91 3.40 9.30 7.08
C THR A 91 4.10 8.21 7.88
N SER A 92 3.76 8.07 9.15
CA SER A 92 4.11 6.90 9.97
C SER A 92 2.97 5.88 10.07
N SER A 93 1.80 6.19 9.52
CA SER A 93 0.64 5.29 9.50
C SER A 93 -0.23 5.51 8.26
N LEU A 94 -0.72 4.40 7.71
CA LEU A 94 -1.63 4.38 6.55
C LEU A 94 -3.10 4.52 6.94
N THR A 95 -3.45 4.35 8.22
CA THR A 95 -4.84 4.28 8.72
C THR A 95 -5.70 5.48 8.34
N TYR A 96 -5.11 6.64 8.09
CA TYR A 96 -5.81 7.89 7.79
C TYR A 96 -5.60 8.38 6.36
N LYS A 97 -5.02 7.55 5.48
CA LYS A 97 -4.78 7.91 4.08
C LYS A 97 -5.96 7.48 3.23
N ASP A 98 -6.49 8.44 2.46
CA ASP A 98 -7.59 8.23 1.53
C ASP A 98 -7.07 8.43 0.10
N LEU A 99 -7.19 7.40 -0.73
CA LEU A 99 -6.75 7.45 -2.11
C LEU A 99 -7.48 8.48 -2.96
N ASP A 100 -8.76 8.75 -2.65
CA ASP A 100 -9.56 9.67 -3.43
C ASP A 100 -9.03 11.11 -3.35
N THR A 101 -8.25 11.42 -2.30
CA THR A 101 -7.55 12.71 -2.15
C THR A 101 -6.54 12.97 -3.29
N TYR A 102 -5.98 11.92 -3.89
CA TYR A 102 -4.97 12.05 -4.96
C TYR A 102 -5.54 11.89 -6.37
N SER A 103 -6.75 11.34 -6.50
CA SER A 103 -7.38 10.95 -7.76
C SER A 103 -7.36 12.05 -8.82
N ASP A 104 -7.69 13.29 -8.45
CA ASP A 104 -7.75 14.42 -9.38
C ASP A 104 -6.38 14.78 -9.99
N TYR A 105 -5.31 14.58 -9.22
CA TYR A 105 -3.95 14.83 -9.68
C TYR A 105 -3.42 13.66 -10.50
N GLN A 106 -3.72 12.44 -10.09
CA GLN A 106 -3.35 11.22 -10.81
C GLN A 106 -4.00 11.16 -12.19
N LYS A 107 -5.27 11.56 -12.32
CA LYS A 107 -5.96 11.72 -13.62
C LYS A 107 -5.29 12.74 -14.54
N LYS A 108 -4.57 13.73 -13.99
CA LYS A 108 -3.75 14.69 -14.73
C LYS A 108 -2.34 14.15 -15.06
N GLY A 109 -2.06 12.88 -14.77
CA GLY A 109 -0.79 12.22 -15.03
C GLY A 109 0.30 12.47 -13.96
N GLN A 110 -0.05 13.08 -12.82
CA GLN A 110 0.90 13.32 -11.75
C GLN A 110 1.11 12.03 -10.94
N LYS A 111 2.37 11.66 -10.70
CA LYS A 111 2.71 10.45 -9.94
C LYS A 111 2.86 10.74 -8.46
N TYR A 112 2.07 10.04 -7.64
CA TYR A 112 2.06 10.12 -6.18
C TYR A 112 2.58 8.84 -5.55
N TYR A 113 3.30 9.01 -4.46
CA TYR A 113 3.85 7.94 -3.64
C TYR A 113 3.63 8.28 -2.18
N ILE A 114 3.44 7.26 -1.35
CA ILE A 114 3.44 7.42 0.11
C ILE A 114 4.75 6.91 0.67
N ALA A 115 5.48 7.77 1.39
CA ALA A 115 6.65 7.37 2.13
C ALA A 115 6.24 6.99 3.55
N LEU A 116 6.29 5.70 3.87
CA LEU A 116 6.01 5.19 5.21
C LEU A 116 7.29 5.20 6.04
N ILE A 117 7.24 5.85 7.20
CA ILE A 117 8.38 6.06 8.08
C ILE A 117 8.24 5.20 9.33
N ASP A 118 9.30 4.49 9.67
CA ASP A 118 9.46 3.80 10.94
C ASP A 118 10.19 4.75 11.93
N HIS A 119 9.48 5.16 12.98
CA HIS A 119 10.02 6.06 14.00
C HIS A 119 10.97 5.37 14.97
N ASP A 120 10.84 4.06 15.18
CA ASP A 120 11.69 3.30 16.09
C ASP A 120 13.10 3.14 15.49
N SER A 121 13.17 2.77 14.20
CA SER A 121 14.45 2.68 13.49
C SER A 121 14.93 4.01 12.89
N LYS A 122 14.06 5.03 12.87
CA LYS A 122 14.27 6.33 12.22
C LYS A 122 14.65 6.21 10.75
N LYS A 123 13.92 5.37 10.02
CA LYS A 123 14.15 5.09 8.60
C LYS A 123 12.89 5.10 7.77
N ILE A 124 13.07 5.20 6.46
CA ILE A 124 12.05 4.89 5.47
C ILE A 124 11.78 3.38 5.55
N ASP A 125 10.60 2.98 6.00
CA ASP A 125 10.15 1.58 5.96
C ASP A 125 9.98 1.16 4.49
N ARG A 126 9.18 1.93 3.74
CA ARG A 126 8.93 1.69 2.31
C ARG A 126 8.30 2.88 1.61
N ILE A 127 8.49 2.92 0.28
CA ILE A 127 7.79 3.83 -0.63
C ILE A 127 6.68 3.05 -1.34
N ILE A 128 5.44 3.48 -1.13
CA ILE A 128 4.24 2.85 -1.68
C ILE A 128 3.81 3.63 -2.92
N ASP A 129 3.67 2.93 -4.04
CA ASP A 129 3.12 3.49 -5.27
C ASP A 129 1.61 3.36 -5.27
N ILE A 130 0.92 4.50 -5.37
CA ILE A 130 -0.53 4.58 -5.31
C ILE A 130 -1.15 4.96 -6.66
N ASN A 131 -0.38 4.92 -7.75
CA ASN A 131 -0.80 5.34 -9.08
C ASN A 131 -1.55 4.23 -9.83
N PHE A 132 -2.67 3.78 -9.26
CA PHE A 132 -3.54 2.80 -9.88
C PHE A 132 -4.17 3.36 -11.16
N PRO A 133 -4.36 2.56 -12.21
CA PRO A 133 -5.18 2.94 -13.36
C PRO A 133 -6.62 3.24 -12.93
N PHE A 134 -7.35 4.00 -13.75
CA PHE A 134 -8.76 4.32 -13.49
C PHE A 134 -9.70 3.52 -14.39
N CYS A 135 -10.77 3.02 -13.79
CA CYS A 135 -11.87 2.36 -14.50
C CYS A 135 -12.54 3.35 -15.44
N LYS A 136 -12.68 2.98 -16.71
CA LYS A 136 -13.29 3.83 -17.74
C LYS A 136 -14.80 4.00 -17.57
N GLU A 137 -15.45 3.11 -16.83
CA GLU A 137 -16.91 3.06 -16.69
C GLU A 137 -17.39 3.91 -15.50
N CYS A 138 -16.75 3.77 -14.34
CA CYS A 138 -17.16 4.46 -13.11
C CYS A 138 -16.11 5.43 -12.52
N GLY A 139 -14.86 5.38 -13.01
CA GLY A 139 -13.78 6.25 -12.51
C GLY A 139 -13.14 5.80 -11.19
N GLY A 140 -13.49 4.62 -10.66
CA GLY A 140 -12.78 3.98 -9.54
C GLY A 140 -11.37 3.50 -9.92
N HIS A 141 -10.59 3.06 -8.93
CA HIS A 141 -9.24 2.53 -9.15
C HIS A 141 -9.29 1.09 -9.64
N LEU A 142 -8.38 0.74 -10.54
CA LEU A 142 -8.21 -0.61 -11.08
C LEU A 142 -7.06 -1.30 -10.37
N ILE A 143 -7.35 -2.43 -9.73
CA ILE A 143 -6.43 -3.13 -8.84
C ILE A 143 -6.19 -4.53 -9.40
N ASN A 144 -4.93 -4.80 -9.73
CA ASN A 144 -4.52 -6.12 -10.19
C ASN A 144 -4.49 -7.12 -9.01
N ILE A 145 -5.22 -8.22 -9.17
CA ILE A 145 -5.35 -9.29 -8.18
C ILE A 145 -5.05 -10.61 -8.90
N VAL A 146 -4.27 -11.48 -8.26
CA VAL A 146 -4.15 -12.87 -8.69
C VAL A 146 -5.11 -13.73 -7.90
N LEU A 147 -5.99 -14.46 -8.57
CA LEU A 147 -6.83 -15.49 -8.01
C LEU A 147 -6.12 -16.83 -8.13
N ILE A 148 -6.05 -17.59 -7.03
CA ILE A 148 -5.44 -18.92 -6.96
C ILE A 148 -6.52 -19.94 -6.68
N GLY A 149 -6.69 -20.87 -7.63
CA GLY A 149 -7.75 -21.86 -7.59
C GLY A 149 -7.38 -23.01 -6.67
N ASP A 150 -8.35 -23.84 -6.33
CA ASP A 150 -8.08 -25.07 -5.61
C ASP A 150 -7.28 -26.07 -6.46
N THR A 151 -6.50 -26.91 -5.78
CA THR A 151 -5.82 -28.03 -6.43
C THR A 151 -6.84 -29.09 -6.83
N LYS A 152 -7.02 -29.28 -8.12
CA LYS A 152 -7.81 -30.36 -8.72
C LYS A 152 -6.91 -31.54 -9.01
N TYR A 153 -7.48 -32.73 -9.14
CA TYR A 153 -6.73 -33.93 -9.53
C TYR A 153 -7.30 -34.48 -10.81
N THR A 154 -6.43 -34.73 -11.78
CA THR A 154 -6.79 -35.51 -12.98
C THR A 154 -7.18 -36.94 -12.59
N ASN A 155 -7.84 -37.65 -13.51
CA ASN A 155 -8.20 -39.07 -13.30
C ASN A 155 -6.99 -39.97 -12.98
N ASN A 156 -5.77 -39.56 -13.33
CA ASN A 156 -4.53 -40.27 -13.04
C ASN A 156 -3.89 -39.87 -11.70
N GLY A 157 -4.53 -38.98 -10.92
CA GLY A 157 -4.02 -38.48 -9.65
C GLY A 157 -2.97 -37.36 -9.78
N THR A 158 -2.71 -36.84 -10.97
CA THR A 158 -1.84 -35.67 -11.16
C THR A 158 -2.56 -34.41 -10.68
N PRO A 159 -1.99 -33.64 -9.73
CA PRO A 159 -2.57 -32.38 -9.29
C PRO A 159 -2.45 -31.31 -10.39
N THR A 160 -3.50 -30.52 -10.56
CA THR A 160 -3.56 -29.34 -11.42
C THR A 160 -4.14 -28.17 -10.64
N GLN A 161 -3.70 -26.96 -10.97
CA GLN A 161 -4.20 -25.74 -10.33
C GLN A 161 -4.11 -24.60 -11.34
N SER A 162 -5.18 -23.81 -11.44
CA SER A 162 -5.22 -22.62 -12.26
C SER A 162 -4.99 -21.37 -11.40
N GLN A 163 -4.44 -20.33 -12.02
CA GLN A 163 -4.40 -18.98 -11.46
C GLN A 163 -4.82 -17.97 -12.50
N GLN A 164 -5.67 -17.02 -12.11
CA GLN A 164 -6.15 -15.97 -12.99
C GLN A 164 -5.75 -14.61 -12.45
N ILE A 165 -5.13 -13.79 -13.29
CA ILE A 165 -4.88 -12.39 -12.97
C ILE A 165 -6.03 -11.58 -13.55
N ILE A 166 -6.70 -10.88 -12.65
CA ILE A 166 -7.77 -9.94 -12.97
C ILE A 166 -7.38 -8.53 -12.56
N GLU A 167 -7.90 -7.56 -13.28
CA GLU A 167 -7.91 -6.16 -12.87
C GLU A 167 -9.32 -5.85 -12.37
N MET A 168 -9.47 -5.52 -11.09
CA MET A 168 -10.78 -5.31 -10.46
C MET A 168 -10.97 -3.84 -10.07
N CYS A 169 -12.14 -3.29 -10.37
CA CYS A 169 -12.46 -1.93 -9.97
C CYS A 169 -12.81 -1.83 -8.47
N SER A 170 -12.30 -0.79 -7.81
CA SER A 170 -12.54 -0.48 -6.40
C SER A 170 -13.97 -0.08 -6.08
N GLN A 171 -14.74 0.42 -7.05
CA GLN A 171 -16.10 0.92 -6.83
C GLN A 171 -17.19 -0.07 -7.25
N ASP A 172 -16.91 -0.90 -8.25
CA ASP A 172 -17.86 -1.88 -8.77
C ASP A 172 -17.11 -3.13 -9.24
N ILE A 173 -17.24 -4.22 -8.49
CA ILE A 173 -16.55 -5.48 -8.76
C ILE A 173 -16.96 -6.14 -10.08
N SER A 174 -18.11 -5.76 -10.65
CA SER A 174 -18.54 -6.25 -11.96
C SER A 174 -17.69 -5.66 -13.09
N HIS A 175 -17.10 -4.48 -12.87
CA HIS A 175 -16.10 -3.90 -13.76
C HIS A 175 -14.73 -4.55 -13.51
N LYS A 176 -14.59 -5.79 -13.97
CA LYS A 176 -13.33 -6.53 -13.93
C LYS A 176 -12.85 -6.92 -15.32
N ASN A 177 -11.54 -6.85 -15.54
CA ASN A 177 -10.90 -7.30 -16.77
C ASN A 177 -10.04 -8.52 -16.50
N TYR A 178 -10.16 -9.53 -17.35
CA TYR A 178 -9.22 -10.64 -17.36
C TYR A 178 -7.92 -10.22 -18.03
N ILE A 179 -6.79 -10.44 -17.36
CA ILE A 179 -5.46 -10.17 -17.91
C ILE A 179 -4.86 -11.45 -18.47
N LYS A 180 -4.71 -12.48 -17.63
CA LYS A 180 -3.95 -13.70 -18.00
C LYS A 180 -4.20 -14.86 -17.04
N GLU A 181 -4.01 -16.08 -17.53
CA GLU A 181 -4.10 -17.32 -16.77
C GLU A 181 -2.77 -18.08 -16.78
N TYR A 182 -2.54 -18.83 -15.71
CA TYR A 182 -1.38 -19.67 -15.48
C TYR A 182 -1.77 -21.00 -14.84
N GLU A 183 -0.86 -21.97 -14.91
CA GLU A 183 -1.01 -23.30 -14.31
C GLU A 183 0.22 -23.65 -13.46
N TYR A 184 0.46 -22.89 -12.41
CA TYR A 184 1.49 -23.18 -11.42
C TYR A 184 0.93 -23.95 -10.23
N PHE A 185 1.78 -24.69 -9.53
CA PHE A 185 1.42 -25.25 -8.24
C PHE A 185 1.80 -24.28 -7.12
N ILE A 186 0.79 -23.74 -6.44
CA ILE A 186 0.92 -22.82 -5.32
C ILE A 186 0.22 -23.43 -4.10
N PRO A 187 0.93 -23.66 -2.99
CA PRO A 187 0.34 -24.17 -1.77
C PRO A 187 -0.86 -23.33 -1.33
N SER A 188 -1.96 -24.00 -0.94
CA SER A 188 -3.09 -23.30 -0.35
C SER A 188 -2.70 -22.67 0.98
N MET A 189 -3.40 -21.60 1.37
CA MET A 189 -3.18 -20.93 2.66
C MET A 189 -3.33 -21.90 3.85
N ASN A 190 -4.28 -22.85 3.77
CA ASN A 190 -4.43 -23.91 4.77
C ASN A 190 -3.21 -24.83 4.88
N ASN A 191 -2.52 -25.09 3.76
CA ASN A 191 -1.29 -25.87 3.77
C ASN A 191 -0.13 -25.07 4.38
N GLU A 192 -0.03 -23.78 4.05
CA GLU A 192 0.96 -22.86 4.67
C GLU A 192 0.78 -22.79 6.19
N ILE A 193 -0.45 -22.66 6.67
CA ILE A 193 -0.77 -22.65 8.11
C ILE A 193 -0.35 -23.96 8.80
N LYS A 194 -0.69 -25.12 8.21
CA LYS A 194 -0.33 -26.44 8.77
C LYS A 194 1.19 -26.65 8.87
N ASN A 195 1.95 -26.09 7.92
CA ASN A 195 3.40 -26.27 7.85
C ASN A 195 4.18 -25.27 8.73
N SER A 196 3.58 -24.13 9.08
CA SER A 196 4.26 -23.01 9.75
C SER A 196 4.21 -23.06 11.28
N LYS A 197 4.45 -24.25 11.87
CA LYS A 197 4.39 -24.48 13.33
C LYS A 197 4.97 -23.31 14.16
N GLY A 198 4.13 -22.59 14.89
CA GLY A 198 4.53 -21.55 15.84
C GLY A 198 4.39 -20.09 15.38
N PHE A 199 4.01 -19.83 14.12
CA PHE A 199 3.71 -18.47 13.65
C PHE A 199 2.25 -18.08 13.91
N LEU A 200 1.99 -16.79 14.11
CA LEU A 200 0.64 -16.25 14.17
C LEU A 200 0.00 -16.31 12.77
N GLN A 201 -1.29 -16.63 12.69
CA GLN A 201 -2.00 -16.77 11.41
C GLN A 201 -1.87 -15.53 10.52
N ASP A 202 -1.91 -14.33 11.10
CA ASP A 202 -1.80 -13.06 10.39
C ASP A 202 -0.44 -12.87 9.70
N GLU A 203 0.65 -13.33 10.33
CA GLU A 203 1.99 -13.26 9.74
C GLU A 203 2.11 -14.18 8.52
N ILE A 204 1.48 -15.35 8.59
CA ILE A 204 1.42 -16.31 7.48
C ILE A 204 0.61 -15.71 6.34
N SER A 205 -0.54 -15.09 6.64
CA SER A 205 -1.42 -14.46 5.64
C SER A 205 -0.69 -13.36 4.88
N LYS A 206 0.00 -12.49 5.61
CA LYS A 206 0.78 -11.39 5.04
C LYS A 206 1.92 -11.92 4.17
N LYS A 207 2.66 -12.92 4.64
CA LYS A 207 3.74 -13.56 3.89
C LYS A 207 3.23 -14.23 2.61
N HIS A 208 2.10 -14.93 2.70
CA HIS A 208 1.46 -15.60 1.56
C HIS A 208 1.02 -14.59 0.49
N GLY A 209 0.32 -13.53 0.88
CA GLY A 209 -0.08 -12.44 -0.02
C GLY A 209 1.11 -11.78 -0.72
N ILE A 210 2.14 -11.39 0.04
CA ILE A 210 3.36 -10.75 -0.49
C ILE A 210 4.09 -11.66 -1.48
N ASN A 211 4.34 -12.92 -1.11
CA ASN A 211 5.13 -13.82 -1.95
C ASN A 211 4.46 -14.09 -3.30
N ASN A 212 3.16 -14.35 -3.29
CA ASN A 212 2.41 -14.65 -4.51
C ASN A 212 2.24 -13.40 -5.38
N ALA A 213 1.93 -12.24 -4.78
CA ALA A 213 1.87 -10.97 -5.51
C ALA A 213 3.20 -10.65 -6.21
N LEU A 214 4.33 -10.82 -5.51
CA LEU A 214 5.67 -10.61 -6.10
C LEU A 214 5.99 -11.62 -7.20
N PHE A 215 5.60 -12.89 -7.04
CA PHE A 215 5.82 -13.92 -8.05
C PHE A 215 5.05 -13.60 -9.34
N PHE A 216 3.74 -13.37 -9.25
CA PHE A 216 2.92 -13.07 -10.43
C PHE A 216 3.22 -11.71 -11.04
N GLY A 217 3.56 -10.71 -10.22
CA GLY A 217 3.96 -9.40 -10.74
C GLY A 217 5.18 -9.48 -11.65
N LYS A 218 6.16 -10.35 -11.33
CA LYS A 218 7.29 -10.62 -12.24
C LYS A 218 6.87 -11.26 -13.56
N LEU A 219 5.84 -12.12 -13.56
CA LEU A 219 5.37 -12.81 -14.76
C LEU A 219 4.66 -11.90 -15.76
N ILE A 220 3.94 -10.89 -15.27
CA ILE A 220 3.23 -9.92 -16.13
C ILE A 220 4.00 -8.62 -16.33
N ASN A 221 5.15 -8.45 -15.67
CA ASN A 221 5.90 -7.19 -15.64
C ASN A 221 5.03 -6.00 -15.21
N ASP A 222 4.16 -6.24 -14.23
CA ASP A 222 3.25 -5.26 -13.65
C ASP A 222 3.02 -5.59 -12.17
N LYS A 223 2.40 -4.69 -11.42
CA LYS A 223 2.16 -4.88 -9.99
C LYS A 223 0.93 -5.73 -9.77
N ILE A 224 1.02 -6.67 -8.83
CA ILE A 224 -0.12 -7.37 -8.23
C ILE A 224 -0.25 -6.87 -6.80
N HIS A 225 -1.47 -6.54 -6.39
CA HIS A 225 -1.72 -5.91 -5.09
C HIS A 225 -2.33 -6.88 -4.07
N ALA A 226 -2.98 -7.94 -4.55
CA ALA A 226 -3.54 -8.98 -3.70
C ALA A 226 -3.46 -10.36 -4.35
N CYS A 227 -3.48 -11.37 -3.49
CA CYS A 227 -3.69 -12.76 -3.82
C CYS A 227 -5.07 -13.19 -3.28
N GLY A 228 -5.98 -13.61 -4.13
CA GLY A 228 -7.30 -14.13 -3.76
C GLY A 228 -7.32 -15.65 -3.78
N HIS A 229 -7.90 -16.28 -2.76
CA HIS A 229 -8.19 -17.71 -2.76
C HIS A 229 -9.70 -17.93 -2.72
N GLU A 230 -10.16 -18.91 -3.47
CA GLU A 230 -11.52 -19.41 -3.29
C GLU A 230 -11.65 -20.16 -1.96
N LYS A 231 -12.80 -19.95 -1.32
CA LYS A 231 -13.18 -20.62 -0.09
C LYS A 231 -14.64 -21.04 -0.21
N LEU A 232 -14.87 -22.34 -0.11
CA LEU A 232 -16.22 -22.91 -0.04
C LEU A 232 -16.90 -22.47 1.26
N ILE A 233 -18.05 -21.80 1.16
CA ILE A 233 -18.83 -21.27 2.30
C ILE A 233 -19.87 -22.29 2.76
N ASN A 234 -20.62 -22.87 1.82
CA ASN A 234 -21.66 -23.86 2.08
C ASN A 234 -21.55 -24.98 1.06
N SER A 235 -21.50 -26.22 1.53
CA SER A 235 -21.71 -27.39 0.68
C SER A 235 -23.20 -27.76 0.67
N GLY A 236 -23.89 -27.42 -0.42
CA GLY A 236 -24.90 -28.34 -0.94
C GLY A 236 -24.20 -29.61 -1.46
N SER A 237 -24.95 -30.59 -1.95
CA SER A 237 -24.38 -31.86 -2.44
C SER A 237 -23.24 -31.62 -3.45
N ILE A 238 -22.04 -32.13 -3.11
CA ILE A 238 -20.79 -32.42 -3.87
C ILE A 238 -20.35 -31.47 -5.01
N ASP A 239 -21.25 -30.93 -5.84
CA ASP A 239 -20.99 -30.02 -6.96
C ASP A 239 -21.75 -28.67 -6.87
N ASP A 240 -22.64 -28.47 -5.89
CA ASP A 240 -23.36 -27.20 -5.66
C ASP A 240 -22.97 -26.60 -4.31
N GLY A 241 -22.15 -25.56 -4.34
CA GLY A 241 -21.77 -24.83 -3.14
C GLY A 241 -21.53 -23.36 -3.41
N ASP A 242 -21.83 -22.53 -2.40
CA ASP A 242 -21.54 -21.10 -2.46
C ASP A 242 -20.05 -20.91 -2.22
N TRP A 243 -19.39 -20.20 -3.13
CA TRP A 243 -17.97 -19.89 -3.06
C TRP A 243 -17.77 -18.42 -2.68
N SER A 244 -16.83 -18.17 -1.78
CA SER A 244 -16.31 -16.83 -1.46
C SER A 244 -14.90 -16.69 -2.00
N THR A 245 -14.45 -15.45 -2.14
CA THR A 245 -13.03 -15.14 -2.37
C THR A 245 -12.47 -14.41 -1.17
N GLU A 246 -11.39 -14.94 -0.59
CA GLU A 246 -10.62 -14.30 0.48
C GLU A 246 -9.35 -13.69 -0.11
N LEU A 247 -9.12 -12.38 0.12
CA LEU A 247 -7.98 -11.64 -0.37
C LEU A 247 -6.89 -11.48 0.69
N PHE A 248 -5.65 -11.73 0.27
CA PHE A 248 -4.43 -11.51 1.02
C PHE A 248 -3.62 -10.39 0.35
N TRP A 249 -3.58 -9.22 0.99
CA TRP A 249 -2.97 -8.02 0.43
C TRP A 249 -1.44 -8.01 0.52
N MET A 250 -0.80 -7.42 -0.48
CA MET A 250 0.65 -7.14 -0.49
C MET A 250 1.00 -5.96 0.42
N SER A 251 0.09 -5.01 0.60
CA SER A 251 0.29 -3.83 1.44
C SER A 251 -0.98 -3.41 2.16
N ASP A 252 -0.80 -2.89 3.37
CA ASP A 252 -1.84 -2.40 4.29
C ASP A 252 -2.50 -1.06 3.82
N MET A 253 -2.34 -0.70 2.54
CA MET A 253 -3.01 0.45 1.94
C MET A 253 -4.12 0.02 0.95
N VAL A 254 -4.04 -1.20 0.43
CA VAL A 254 -4.99 -1.70 -0.56
C VAL A 254 -6.15 -2.42 0.14
N ASP A 255 -5.95 -2.86 1.39
CA ASP A 255 -6.96 -3.42 2.28
C ASP A 255 -8.07 -2.43 2.65
N SER A 256 -7.80 -1.12 2.58
CA SER A 256 -8.81 -0.08 2.76
C SER A 256 -9.63 0.21 1.50
N ILE A 257 -9.22 -0.31 0.33
CA ILE A 257 -9.87 -0.03 -0.96
C ILE A 257 -10.94 -1.07 -1.30
N LEU A 258 -10.66 -2.33 -0.99
CA LEU A 258 -11.52 -3.47 -1.29
C LEU A 258 -11.58 -4.36 -0.05
N PRO A 259 -12.73 -5.02 0.21
CA PRO A 259 -12.85 -5.89 1.38
C PRO A 259 -11.91 -7.09 1.30
N ASN A 260 -11.50 -7.60 2.46
CA ASN A 260 -10.68 -8.80 2.57
C ASN A 260 -11.44 -10.08 2.17
N GLN A 261 -12.77 -10.02 2.08
CA GLN A 261 -13.60 -11.14 1.70
C GLN A 261 -14.76 -10.67 0.83
N PHE A 262 -15.02 -11.43 -0.23
CA PHE A 262 -16.22 -11.33 -1.05
C PHE A 262 -17.08 -12.56 -0.82
N ASP A 263 -18.39 -12.36 -0.65
CA ASP A 263 -19.37 -13.44 -0.53
C ASP A 263 -19.69 -14.13 -1.87
N THR A 264 -18.86 -13.88 -2.89
CA THR A 264 -18.94 -14.49 -4.22
C THR A 264 -17.54 -14.93 -4.68
N SER A 265 -17.50 -15.92 -5.56
CA SER A 265 -16.30 -16.22 -6.33
C SER A 265 -16.01 -15.08 -7.30
N LEU A 266 -14.74 -14.67 -7.38
CA LEU A 266 -14.27 -13.71 -8.39
C LEU A 266 -13.83 -14.39 -9.69
N TRP A 267 -13.84 -15.72 -9.75
CA TRP A 267 -13.44 -16.51 -10.93
C TRP A 267 -14.42 -16.44 -12.10
N TYR A 268 -15.67 -16.10 -11.82
CA TYR A 268 -16.77 -16.08 -12.79
C TYR A 268 -17.33 -14.67 -12.96
#